data_AF-A0A353M9E9-F1
#
_entry.id   AF-A0A353M9E9-F1
#
_cell.length_a   1.000
_cell.length_b   1.000
_cell.length_c   1.000
_cell.angle_alpha   90.00
_cell.angle_beta   90.00
_cell.angle_gamma   90.00
#
_symmetry.space_group_name_H-M   'P 1'
#
loop_
_entity.id
_entity.type
_entity.pdbx_description
1 polymer ?
#
loop_
_entity_poly.entity_id
_entity_poly.type
_entity_poly.pdbx_seq_one_letter_code
_entity_poly.pdbx_strand_id
1 'polypeptide(L)' 'MKGFLVALGCVAVEGSGSSVTFEKNGKRAYFHRPYPQKDALRYRVTDARHFLEAIGAKP' A
#
# COMPACT_ATOMS: atom_id res chain seq x y z
N MET A 1 1.93 7.33 -3.37
CA MET A 1 1.97 5.89 -3.00
C MET A 1 2.14 4.99 -4.22
N LYS A 2 1.20 4.98 -5.18
CA LYS A 2 1.23 4.08 -6.35
C LYS A 2 2.56 4.11 -7.12
N GLY A 3 3.04 5.30 -7.49
CA GLY A 3 4.32 5.43 -8.23
C GLY A 3 5.54 4.87 -7.49
N PHE A 4 5.61 5.04 -6.16
CA PHE A 4 6.72 4.53 -5.35
C PHE A 4 6.72 3.01 -5.25
N LEU A 5 5.56 2.40 -4.96
CA LEU A 5 5.45 0.94 -4.85
C LEU A 5 5.63 0.23 -6.20
N VAL A 6 5.14 0.83 -7.29
CA VAL A 6 5.40 0.31 -8.65
C VAL A 6 6.88 0.40 -9.00
N ALA A 7 7.58 1.47 -8.63
CA ALA A 7 9.03 1.59 -8.83
C ALA A 7 9.83 0.55 -8.01
N LEU A 8 9.30 0.10 -6.88
CA LEU A 8 9.86 -1.01 -6.11
C LEU A 8 9.55 -2.38 -6.73
N GLY A 9 8.88 -2.45 -7.89
CA GLY A 9 8.51 -3.70 -8.55
C GLY A 9 7.28 -4.38 -7.96
N CYS A 10 6.43 -3.65 -7.23
CA CYS A 10 5.14 -4.17 -6.79
C CYS A 10 4.11 -4.09 -7.92
N VAL A 11 3.33 -5.15 -8.08
CA VAL A 11 2.16 -5.17 -8.98
C VAL A 11 1.00 -4.48 -8.27
N ALA A 12 0.42 -3.47 -8.92
CA ALA A 12 -0.76 -2.78 -8.41
C ALA A 12 -2.01 -3.31 -9.11
N VAL A 13 -2.96 -3.84 -8.34
CA VAL A 13 -4.26 -4.32 -8.80
C VAL A 13 -5.32 -3.37 -8.27
N GLU A 14 -6.04 -2.70 -9.17
CA GLU A 14 -7.15 -1.82 -8.79
C GLU A 14 -8.38 -2.68 -8.47
N GLY A 15 -8.96 -2.47 -7.29
CA GLY A 15 -10.19 -3.13 -6.86
C GLY A 15 -11.42 -2.30 -7.18
N SER A 16 -12.60 -2.83 -6.86
CA SER A 16 -13.85 -2.08 -6.96
C SER A 16 -13.82 -0.83 -6.07
N GLY A 17 -14.08 0.34 -6.67
CA GLY A 17 -14.08 1.64 -6.00
C GLY A 17 -12.70 2.33 -6.04
N SER A 18 -12.32 2.97 -4.93
CA SER A 18 -11.04 3.69 -4.80
C SER A 18 -9.95 2.89 -4.09
N SER A 19 -9.99 1.56 -4.24
CA SER A 19 -9.14 0.63 -3.52
C SER A 19 -8.04 0.09 -4.43
N VAL A 20 -6.83 -0.09 -3.91
CA VAL A 20 -5.70 -0.66 -4.66
C VAL A 20 -4.98 -1.69 -3.80
N THR A 21 -4.75 -2.86 -4.38
CA THR A 21 -3.94 -3.92 -3.78
C THR A 21 -2.56 -3.88 -4.40
N PHE A 22 -1.51 -3.88 -3.59
CA PHE A 22 -0.14 -4.08 -4.06
C PHE A 22 0.31 -5.49 -3.71
N GLU A 23 0.98 -6.15 -4.65
CA GLU A 23 1.55 -7.48 -4.49
C GLU A 23 3.02 -7.50 -4.87
N LYS A 24 3.85 -8.17 -4.07
CA LYS A 24 5.24 -8.47 -4.41
C LYS A 24 5.71 -9.72 -3.66
N ASN A 25 6.34 -10.67 -4.36
CA ASN A 25 6.89 -11.90 -3.78
C ASN A 25 5.87 -12.68 -2.92
N GLY A 26 4.62 -12.80 -3.37
CA GLY A 26 3.55 -13.47 -2.65
C GLY A 26 2.97 -12.70 -1.45
N LYS A 27 3.49 -11.50 -1.15
CA LYS A 27 2.97 -10.62 -0.11
C LYS A 27 2.04 -9.57 -0.71
N ARG A 28 0.90 -9.36 -0.06
CA ARG A 28 -0.14 -8.44 -0.50
C ARG A 28 -0.43 -7.39 0.57
N ALA A 29 -0.66 -6.16 0.15
CA ALA A 29 -1.21 -5.11 1.00
C ALA A 29 -2.33 -4.38 0.28
N TYR A 30 -3.42 -4.16 1.00
CA TYR A 30 -4.62 -3.53 0.47
C TYR A 30 -4.74 -2.12 1.02
N PHE A 31 -4.91 -1.14 0.13
CA PHE A 31 -5.03 0.27 0.50
C PHE A 31 -6.31 0.85 -0.09
N HIS A 32 -7.15 1.39 0.77
CA HIS A 32 -8.26 2.24 0.34
C HIS A 32 -7.81 3.69 0.15
N ARG A 33 -8.43 4.45 -0.77
CA ARG A 33 -8.42 5.91 -0.66
C ARG A 33 -9.18 6.30 0.61
N PRO A 34 -8.64 7.23 1.41
CA PRO A 34 -9.26 7.60 2.66
C PRO A 34 -10.44 8.54 2.40
N TYR A 35 -11.50 8.37 3.18
CA TYR A 35 -12.39 9.49 3.54
C TYR A 35 -11.58 10.48 4.42
N PRO A 36 -11.89 11.80 4.39
CA PRO A 36 -11.02 12.87 4.90
C PRO A 36 -10.93 13.00 6.44
N GLN A 37 -10.68 11.90 7.16
CA GLN A 37 -10.47 11.89 8.61
C GLN A 37 -9.00 11.64 8.98
N LYS A 38 -8.50 12.37 9.98
CA LYS A 38 -7.10 12.36 10.45
C LYS A 38 -6.62 10.97 10.89
N ASP A 39 -7.48 10.17 11.51
CA ASP A 39 -7.11 8.83 12.00
C ASP A 39 -6.81 7.85 10.85
N ALA A 40 -7.52 7.97 9.73
CA ALA A 40 -7.30 7.14 8.54
C ALA A 40 -5.91 7.34 7.91
N LEU A 41 -5.28 8.50 8.12
CA LEU A 41 -3.92 8.78 7.64
C LEU A 41 -2.84 8.06 8.44
N ARG A 42 -3.04 7.90 9.77
CA ARG A 42 -2.02 7.29 10.64
C ARG A 42 -1.87 5.79 10.39
N TYR A 43 -3.00 5.08 10.30
CA TYR A 43 -3.00 3.65 9.98
C TYR A 43 -2.35 3.37 8.62
N ARG A 44 -2.54 4.26 7.64
CA ARG A 44 -1.95 4.10 6.32
C ARG A 44 -0.43 4.14 6.31
N VAL A 45 0.17 5.02 7.12
CA VAL A 45 1.64 5.10 7.22
C VAL A 45 2.17 3.81 7.86
N THR A 46 1.50 3.33 8.90
CA THR A 46 1.85 2.06 9.56
C THR A 46 1.71 0.87 8.61
N ASP A 47 0.59 0.74 7.89
CA ASP A 47 0.34 -0.36 6.94
C ASP A 47 1.32 -0.32 5.75
N ALA A 48 1.62 0.88 5.23
CA ALA A 48 2.62 1.04 4.20
C ALA A 48 4.00 0.63 4.70
N ARG A 49 4.36 1.01 5.92
CA ARG A 49 5.62 0.62 6.55
C ARG A 49 5.70 -0.89 6.75
N HIS A 50 4.66 -1.52 7.30
CA HIS A 50 4.60 -2.97 7.46
C HIS A 50 4.72 -3.68 6.11
N PHE A 51 4.07 -3.16 5.06
CA PHE A 51 4.19 -3.72 3.73
C PHE A 51 5.62 -3.59 3.17
N LEU A 52 6.25 -2.43 3.33
CA LEU A 52 7.64 -2.19 2.93
C LEU A 52 8.60 -3.16 3.65
N GLU A 53 8.49 -3.28 4.98
CA GLU A 53 9.26 -4.24 5.77
C GLU A 53 9.00 -5.68 5.30
N ALA A 54 7.74 -6.02 5.02
CA ALA A 54 7.37 -7.34 4.53
C ALA A 54 8.02 -7.63 3.17
N ILE A 55 8.05 -6.69 2.22
CA ILE A 55 8.69 -6.90 0.91
C ILE A 55 10.23 -6.72 0.95
N GLY A 56 10.81 -6.53 2.14
CA GLY A 56 12.24 -6.30 2.34
C GLY A 56 12.73 -4.94 1.86
N ALA A 57 11.81 -4.01 1.58
CA ALA A 57 12.14 -2.62 1.26
C ALA A 57 12.27 -1.85 2.57
N LYS A 58 13.46 -1.36 2.89
CA LYS A 58 13.61 -0.39 3.99
C LYS A 58 13.05 0.96 3.51
N PRO A 59 12.18 1.62 4.29
CA PRO A 59 11.64 2.93 3.95
C PRO A 59 12.71 4.00 3.84
#